data_AF-A0A2S1PJT5-F1
#
_entry.id   AF-A0A2S1PJT5-F1
#
_cell.length_a   1.000
_cell.length_b   1.000
_cell.length_c   1.000
_cell.angle_alpha   90.00
_cell.angle_beta   90.00
_cell.angle_gamma   90.00
#
_symmetry.space_group_name_H-M   'P 1'
#
loop_
_entity.id
_entity.type
_entity.pdbx_description
1 polymer ?
#
loop_
_entity_poly.entity_id
_entity_poly.type
_entity_poly.pdbx_seq_one_letter_code
_entity_poly.pdbx_strand_id
1 'polypeptide(L)' 'MLVLATLPVGKSDEHLAYPDTLSLPYDVLGKVCFEMAKSAWRTGIRKIVFWNSQGGQP' A
#
# COMPACT_ATOMS: atom_id res chain seq x y z
N MET A 1 -3.16 9.43 17.54
CA MET A 1 -3.04 8.93 16.16
C MET A 1 -2.14 7.71 16.19
N LEU A 2 -2.57 6.58 15.62
CA LEU A 2 -1.75 5.36 15.50
C LEU A 2 -1.14 5.32 14.09
N VAL A 3 0.14 4.97 13.98
CA VAL A 3 0.84 4.80 12.70
C VAL A 3 1.15 3.32 12.53
N LEU A 4 0.71 2.73 11.41
CA LEU A 4 1.00 1.34 11.06
C LEU A 4 2.38 1.24 10.39
N ALA A 5 2.92 0.03 10.30
CA ALA A 5 4.12 -0.23 9.51
C ALA A 5 3.92 0.24 8.06
N THR A 6 4.92 0.92 7.51
CA THR A 6 4.94 1.39 6.13
C THR A 6 4.88 0.23 5.16
N LEU A 7 4.15 0.39 4.04
CA LEU A 7 4.25 -0.51 2.89
C LEU A 7 5.43 -0.06 2.03
N PRO A 8 6.55 -0.81 1.99
CA PRO A 8 7.77 -0.36 1.31
C PRO A 8 7.72 -0.57 -0.21
N VAL A 9 6.79 -1.40 -0.69
CA VAL A 9 6.61 -1.70 -2.12
C VAL A 9 5.16 -1.44 -2.48
N GLY A 10 4.96 -0.62 -3.51
CA GLY A 10 3.65 -0.34 -4.10
C GLY A 10 3.70 -0.52 -5.62
N LYS A 11 2.80 0.14 -6.34
CA LYS A 11 2.84 0.18 -7.80
C LYS A 11 3.82 1.26 -8.29
N SER A 12 4.72 0.87 -9.19
CA SER A 12 5.77 1.74 -9.78
C SER A 12 6.11 1.29 -11.20
N ASP A 13 5.10 0.96 -12.01
CA ASP A 13 5.31 0.41 -13.36
C ASP A 13 6.05 1.39 -14.27
N GLU A 14 5.88 2.69 -14.01
CA GLU A 14 6.56 3.78 -14.71
C GLU A 14 8.08 3.74 -14.52
N HIS A 15 8.57 3.03 -13.49
CA HIS A 15 9.98 2.94 -13.14
C HIS A 15 10.61 1.56 -13.44
N LEU A 16 9.88 0.62 -14.07
CA LEU A 16 10.40 -0.74 -14.32
C LEU A 16 11.66 -0.80 -15.20
N ALA A 17 11.95 0.25 -15.96
CA ALA A 17 13.17 0.36 -16.74
C ALA A 17 14.44 0.63 -15.89
N TYR A 18 14.28 1.03 -14.63
CA TYR A 18 15.40 1.32 -13.73
C TYR A 18 15.71 0.10 -12.85
N PRO A 19 16.98 -0.33 -12.75
CA PRO A 19 17.38 -1.46 -11.92
C PRO A 19 16.94 -1.25 -10.46
N ASP A 20 16.73 -2.36 -9.76
CA ASP A 20 16.29 -2.42 -8.35
C ASP A 20 14.86 -1.91 -8.07
N THR A 21 14.11 -1.50 -9.10
CA THR A 21 12.69 -1.15 -8.95
C THR A 21 11.86 -2.38 -8.62
N LEU A 22 11.25 -2.38 -7.44
CA LEU A 22 10.21 -3.35 -7.06
C LEU A 22 8.83 -2.72 -7.27
N SER A 23 7.96 -3.39 -8.01
CA SER A 23 6.58 -2.95 -8.28
C SER A 23 5.59 -4.10 -8.01
N LEU A 24 4.50 -3.78 -7.33
CA LEU A 24 3.34 -4.67 -7.22
C LEU A 24 2.34 -4.38 -8.35
N PRO A 25 1.74 -5.43 -8.95
CA PRO A 25 0.57 -5.26 -9.81
C PRO A 25 -0.58 -4.56 -9.05
N TYR A 26 -1.39 -3.82 -9.80
CA TYR A 26 -2.54 -3.06 -9.26
C TYR A 26 -3.45 -3.91 -8.37
N ASP A 27 -3.83 -5.11 -8.83
CA ASP A 27 -4.78 -5.96 -8.13
C ASP A 27 -4.18 -6.55 -6.84
N VAL A 28 -2.88 -6.85 -6.85
CA VAL A 28 -2.15 -7.35 -5.68
C VAL A 28 -2.04 -6.25 -4.63
N LEU A 29 -1.67 -5.03 -5.03
CA LEU A 29 -1.61 -3.88 -4.13
C LEU A 29 -2.96 -3.59 -3.47
N GLY A 30 -4.04 -3.59 -4.26
CA GLY A 30 -5.40 -3.42 -3.74
C GLY A 30 -5.75 -4.47 -2.67
N LYS A 31 -5.39 -5.75 -2.91
CA LYS A 31 -5.56 -6.83 -1.94
C LYS A 31 -4.75 -6.60 -0.66
N VAL A 32 -3.49 -6.14 -0.77
CA VAL A 32 -2.64 -5.82 0.40
C VAL A 32 -3.28 -4.73 1.25
N CYS A 33 -3.67 -3.61 0.65
CA CYS A 33 -4.34 -2.51 1.37
C CYS A 33 -5.63 -2.99 2.04
N PHE A 34 -6.41 -3.84 1.37
CA PHE A 34 -7.64 -4.40 1.90
C PHE A 34 -7.41 -5.33 3.10
N GLU A 35 -6.44 -6.24 3.03
CA GLU A 35 -6.11 -7.14 4.14
C GLU A 35 -5.51 -6.39 5.34
N MET A 36 -4.75 -5.32 5.10
CA MET A 36 -4.31 -4.41 6.17
C MET A 36 -5.50 -3.72 6.84
N ALA A 37 -6.43 -3.16 6.06
CA ALA A 37 -7.62 -2.50 6.57
C ALA A 37 -8.52 -3.48 7.37
N LYS A 38 -8.71 -4.70 6.87
CA LYS A 38 -9.41 -5.77 7.61
C LYS A 38 -8.72 -6.09 8.93
N SER A 39 -7.40 -6.18 8.93
CA SER A 39 -6.62 -6.48 10.14
C SER A 39 -6.74 -5.37 11.18
N ALA A 40 -6.65 -4.10 10.76
CA ALA A 40 -6.93 -2.96 11.62
C ALA A 40 -8.39 -2.96 12.12
N TRP A 41 -9.35 -3.29 11.26
CA TRP A 41 -10.76 -3.33 11.65
C TRP A 41 -11.03 -4.36 12.77
N ARG A 42 -10.38 -5.53 12.71
CA ARG A 42 -10.47 -6.57 13.75
C ARG A 42 -9.96 -6.11 15.12
N THR A 43 -9.09 -5.10 15.19
CA THR A 43 -8.59 -4.54 16.46
C THR A 43 -9.45 -3.39 17.00
N GLY A 44 -10.57 -3.08 16.35
CA GLY A 44 -11.47 -1.99 16.76
C GLY A 44 -11.23 -0.66 16.04
N ILE A 45 -10.24 -0.56 15.14
CA ILE A 45 -10.03 0.64 14.32
C ILE A 45 -11.20 0.78 13.33
N ARG A 46 -11.71 2.00 13.14
CA ARG A 46 -12.85 2.30 12.25
C ARG A 46 -12.59 3.41 11.23
N LYS A 47 -11.44 4.08 11.33
CA LYS A 47 -10.99 5.10 10.39
C LYS A 47 -9.54 4.80 10.05
N ILE A 48 -9.25 4.71 8.77
CA ILE A 48 -7.90 4.51 8.24
C ILE A 48 -7.63 5.57 7.18
N VAL A 49 -6.41 6.07 7.15
CA VAL A 49 -5.94 7.00 6.13
C VAL A 49 -4.72 6.35 5.49
N PHE A 50 -4.75 6.19 4.17
CA PHE A 50 -3.59 5.80 3.39
C PHE A 50 -2.82 7.06 3.02
N TRP A 51 -1.67 7.27 3.66
CA TRP A 51 -0.78 8.37 3.33
C TRP A 51 0.10 7.95 2.15
N ASN A 52 -0.27 8.39 0.95
CA ASN A 52 0.42 8.02 -0.28
C ASN A 52 1.56 8.99 -0.60
N SER A 53 2.74 8.45 -0.94
CA SER A 53 3.92 9.22 -1.39
C SER A 53 4.34 8.93 -2.84
N GLN A 54 3.63 8.06 -3.56
CA GLN A 54 3.95 7.66 -4.93
C GLN A 54 2.74 7.93 -5.85
N GLY A 55 2.93 8.76 -6.87
CA GLY A 55 1.82 9.22 -7.73
C GLY A 55 1.09 8.11 -8.50
N GLY A 56 1.78 6.99 -8.78
CA GLY A 56 1.22 5.84 -9.51
C GLY A 56 0.38 4.86 -8.66
N GLN A 57 0.16 5.12 -7.36
CA GLN A 57 -0.72 4.26 -6.56
C GLN A 57 -2.20 4.50 -6.93
N PRO A 58 -3.01 3.44 -6.99
CA PRO A 58 -4.45 3.54 -7.21
C PRO A 58 -5.27 3.98 -5.99
#